data_AF-A0A7V2JYK3-F1
#
_entry.id   AF-A0A7V2JYK3-F1
#
_cell.length_a   1.000
_cell.length_b   1.000
_cell.length_c   1.000
_cell.angle_alpha   90.00
_cell.angle_beta   90.00
_cell.angle_gamma   90.00
#
_symmetry.space_group_name_H-M   'P 1'
#
loop_
_entity.id
_entity.type
_entity.pdbx_description
1 polymer ?
#
loop_
_entity_poly.entity_id
_entity_poly.type
_entity_poly.pdbx_seq_one_letter_code
_entity_poly.pdbx_strand_id
1 'polypeptide(L)' 'MNYKEDKDGNLILEDGRVIPAEQRQRAEVYSRVVGYLRPVEQWNDGKQAEFADRKTYSTKPAVHA' A
#
# COMPACT_ATOMS: atom_id res chain seq x y z
N MET A 1 -10.27 0.43 2.77
CA MET A 1 -10.06 1.88 2.59
C MET A 1 -9.92 2.14 1.11
N ASN A 2 -11.01 2.49 0.44
CA ASN A 2 -10.94 3.02 -0.91
C ASN A 2 -11.07 4.53 -0.83
N TYR A 3 -10.31 5.25 -1.63
CA TYR A 3 -10.40 6.70 -1.79
C TYR A 3 -10.31 7.01 -3.29
N LYS A 4 -10.86 8.15 -3.70
CA LYS A 4 -10.70 8.68 -5.06
C LYS A 4 -9.92 9.98 -4.99
N GLU A 5 -9.03 10.19 -5.95
CA GLU A 5 -8.33 11.48 -6.09
C GLU A 5 -9.01 12.29 -7.18
N ASP A 6 -9.31 13.56 -6.91
CA ASP A 6 -9.85 14.48 -7.91
C ASP A 6 -8.74 15.10 -8.80
N LYS A 7 -9.10 15.99 -9.73
CA LYS A 7 -8.14 16.62 -10.64
C LYS A 7 -7.18 17.59 -9.94
N ASP A 8 -7.55 18.06 -8.75
CA ASP A 8 -6.80 19.01 -7.95
C ASP A 8 -5.94 18.29 -6.89
N GLY A 9 -5.96 16.95 -6.85
CA GLY A 9 -5.16 16.12 -5.94
C GLY A 9 -5.80 15.89 -4.57
N ASN A 10 -7.06 16.30 -4.37
CA ASN A 10 -7.78 16.11 -3.12
C ASN A 10 -8.28 14.66 -3.02
N LEU A 11 -8.26 14.11 -1.80
CA LEU A 11 -8.76 12.77 -1.53
C LEU A 11 -10.23 12.83 -1.13
N ILE A 12 -11.07 12.13 -1.88
CA ILE A 12 -12.49 11.92 -1.62
C ILE A 12 -12.65 10.55 -0.94
N LEU A 13 -13.07 10.56 0.32
CA LEU A 13 -13.35 9.36 1.11
C LEU A 13 -14.73 8.78 0.79
N GLU A 14 -14.97 7.51 1.16
CA GLU A 14 -16.25 6.83 0.91
C GLU A 14 -17.45 7.49 1.59
N ASP A 15 -17.24 8.21 2.70
CA ASP A 15 -18.26 8.95 3.44
C ASP A 15 -18.53 10.36 2.88
N GLY A 16 -17.88 10.73 1.76
CA GLY A 16 -18.01 12.03 1.11
C GLY A 16 -17.13 13.14 1.70
N ARG A 17 -16.33 12.85 2.74
CA ARG A 17 -15.35 13.80 3.26
C ARG A 17 -14.22 14.03 2.25
N VAL A 18 -13.85 15.28 2.05
CA VAL A 18 -12.72 15.70 1.20
C VAL A 18 -11.53 16.06 2.09
N ILE A 19 -10.36 15.50 1.79
CA ILE A 19 -9.08 15.89 2.39
C ILE A 19 -8.31 16.68 1.33
N PRO A 20 -8.08 17.99 1.54
CA PRO A 20 -7.36 18.82 0.58
C PRO A 20 -5.91 18.36 0.38
N ALA A 21 -5.40 18.52 -0.84
CA ALA A 21 -4.05 18.11 -1.21
C ALA A 21 -2.97 18.76 -0.33
N GLU A 22 -3.13 20.05 -0.03
CA GLU A 22 -2.19 20.86 0.77
C GLU A 22 -2.11 20.42 2.24
N GLN A 23 -3.11 19.69 2.73
CA GLN A 23 -3.13 19.16 4.10
C GLN A 23 -2.54 17.75 4.19
N ARG A 24 -2.13 17.16 3.06
CA ARG A 24 -1.56 15.81 3.03
C ARG A 24 -0.08 15.87 3.37
N GLN A 25 0.34 14.97 4.26
CA GLN A 25 1.74 14.64 4.45
C GLN A 25 2.02 13.29 3.79
N ARG A 26 3.07 13.21 2.97
CA ARG A 26 3.54 11.93 2.43
C ARG A 26 4.02 11.06 3.59
N ALA A 27 3.46 9.86 3.71
CA ALA A 27 3.90 8.86 4.67
C ALA A 27 5.03 8.03 4.07
N GLU A 28 6.09 7.80 4.84
CA GLU A 28 7.11 6.84 4.47
C GLU A 28 6.60 5.41 4.72
N VAL A 29 6.66 4.58 3.68
CA VAL A 29 6.22 3.18 3.77
C VAL A 29 7.45 2.29 3.91
N TYR A 30 7.50 1.49 4.97
CA TYR A 30 8.55 0.52 5.23
C TYR A 30 8.01 -0.91 5.09
N SER A 31 8.85 -1.80 4.57
CA SER A 31 8.50 -3.22 4.44
C SER A 31 9.68 -4.11 4.83
N ARG A 32 9.36 -5.30 5.35
CA ARG A 32 10.36 -6.29 5.78
C ARG A 32 10.88 -7.08 4.58
N VAL A 33 12.20 -7.02 4.37
CA VAL A 33 12.87 -7.69 3.25
C VAL A 33 13.30 -9.11 3.63
N VAL A 34 14.44 -9.25 4.31
CA VAL A 34 15.05 -10.52 4.77
C VAL A 34 15.54 -10.38 6.22
N GLY A 35 14.66 -9.90 7.10
CA GLY A 35 14.93 -9.75 8.53
C GLY A 35 15.07 -8.32 9.04
N TYR A 36 15.10 -7.31 8.16
CA TYR A 36 15.10 -5.89 8.54
C TYR A 36 14.08 -5.08 7.72
N LEU A 37 13.76 -3.86 8.20
CA LEU A 37 12.88 -2.91 7.54
C LEU A 37 13.66 -2.01 6.58
N ARG A 38 13.15 -1.85 5.36
CA ARG A 38 13.68 -0.92 4.35
C ARG A 38 12.55 -0.04 3.80
N PRO A 39 12.79 1.25 3.52
CA PRO A 39 11.82 2.08 2.81
C PRO A 39 11.47 1.45 1.45
N VAL A 40 10.18 1.34 1.15
CA VAL A 40 9.69 0.79 -0.13
C VAL A 40 10.12 1.67 -1.29
N GLU A 41 10.22 2.98 -1.07
CA GLU A 41 10.69 3.96 -2.05
C GLU A 41 12.12 3.71 -2.54
N GLN A 42 12.91 2.94 -1.78
CA GLN A 42 14.29 2.59 -2.13
C GLN A 42 14.41 1.23 -2.83
N TRP A 43 13.31 0.59 -3.23
CA TRP A 43 13.35 -0.72 -3.87
C TRP A 43 13.76 -0.60 -5.34
N ASN A 44 14.74 -1.42 -5.74
CA ASN A 44 15.09 -1.59 -7.15
C ASN A 44 14.12 -2.54 -7.86
N ASP A 45 14.20 -2.63 -9.18
CA ASP A 45 13.28 -3.42 -10.01
C ASP A 45 13.26 -4.90 -9.61
N GLY A 46 14.43 -5.48 -9.32
CA GLY A 46 14.52 -6.88 -8.88
C GLY A 46 13.82 -7.14 -7.56
N LYS A 47 13.86 -6.18 -6.62
CA LYS A 47 13.15 -6.31 -5.34
C LYS A 47 11.63 -6.16 -5.51
N GLN A 48 11.18 -5.29 -6.40
CA GLN A 48 9.76 -5.15 -6.74
C GLN A 48 9.23 -6.45 -7.37
N ALA A 49 9.99 -7.06 -8.30
CA ALA A 49 9.65 -8.35 -8.89
C ALA A 49 9.58 -9.47 -7.84
N GLU A 50 10.60 -9.61 -6.98
CA GLU A 50 10.57 -10.62 -5.90
C GLU A 50 9.38 -10.41 -4.95
N PHE A 51 9.02 -9.16 -4.63
CA PHE A 51 7.87 -8.90 -3.78
C PHE A 51 6.55 -9.33 -4.45
N ALA A 52 6.41 -9.14 -5.76
CA ALA A 52 5.24 -9.58 -6.52
C ALA A 52 5.08 -11.11 -6.52
N ASP A 53 6.19 -11.85 -6.44
CA ASP A 53 6.19 -13.31 -6.36
C ASP A 53 5.85 -13.86 -4.96
N ARG A 54 5.80 -13.02 -3.92
CA ARG A 54 5.48 -13.44 -2.54
C ARG A 54 4.05 -13.93 -2.43
N LYS A 55 3.84 -15.00 -1.67
CA LYS A 55 2.52 -15.54 -1.34
C LYS A 55 2.13 -15.17 0.08
N THR A 56 0.91 -14.68 0.26
CA THR A 56 0.32 -14.42 1.57
C THR A 56 -0.37 -15.66 2.10
N TYR A 57 -0.24 -15.93 3.40
CA TYR A 57 -1.07 -16.94 4.05
C TYR A 57 -2.50 -16.43 4.19
N SER A 58 -3.48 -17.29 3.87
CA SER A 58 -4.89 -17.03 4.13
C SER A 58 -5.27 -17.53 5.52
N THR A 59 -6.03 -16.74 6.26
CA THR A 59 -6.62 -17.16 7.54
C THR A 59 -7.89 -17.99 7.35
N LYS A 60 -8.43 -18.05 6.13
CA LYS A 60 -9.58 -18.91 5.83
C LYS A 60 -9.15 -20.38 5.88
N PRO A 61 -9.91 -21.26 6.57
CA PRO A 61 -9.61 -22.68 6.58
C PRO A 61 -9.62 -23.21 5.14
N ALA A 62 -8.66 -24.09 4.82
CA ALA A 62 -8.67 -24.77 3.54
C ALA A 62 -9.94 -25.63 3.48
N VAL A 63 -10.82 -25.31 2.54
CA VAL A 63 -11.96 -26.19 2.23
C VAL A 63 -11.38 -27.41 1.53
N HIS A 64 -11.27 -28.53 2.25
CA HIS A 64 -11.13 -29.82 1.59
C HIS A 64 -12.49 -30.14 0.96
N ALA A 65 -12.52 -30.13 -0.37
CA ALA A 65 -13.67 -30.57 -1.17
C ALA A 65 -13.79 -32.09 -1.12
#